data_AF-A0A2M8Q8D5-F1
#
_entry.id   AF-A0A2M8Q8D5-F1
#
_cell.length_a   1.000
_cell.length_b   1.000
_cell.length_c   1.000
_cell.angle_alpha   90.00
_cell.angle_beta   90.00
_cell.angle_gamma   90.00
#
_symmetry.space_group_name_H-M   'P 1'
#
loop_
_entity.id
_entity.type
_entity.pdbx_description
1 polymer ?
#
loop_
_entity_poly.entity_id
_entity_poly.type
_entity_poly.pdbx_seq_one_letter_code
_entity_poly.pdbx_strand_id
1 'polypeptide(L)'
;WTGGQQATLEEALAIGRACLQHHEAFAPELMEEMRGMADATGIGVNELVIMNGFTDFVDILANPAVLGRQRIAEARAGDVVDCTAFIVAPSASADGYGYLGQTWDMHASATPYVLMLDVRPEDAPALMTFTITGCVGMIGMNEHGVAVGINNLLGADGRPGVHWVYVVRKMLAQRTVEEALAVLKSAPLSGAHNYLLLGPDADGALCGYN
;
A
#
# COMPACT_ATOMS: atom_id res chain seq x y z
N TRP A 1 17.25 5.86 6.00
CA TRP A 1 15.91 5.93 5.40
C TRP A 1 15.08 7.12 5.90
N THR A 2 15.09 7.50 7.20
CA THR A 2 14.37 8.70 7.73
C THR A 2 15.00 10.07 7.38
N GLY A 3 15.77 10.17 6.29
CA GLY A 3 16.40 11.44 5.89
C GLY A 3 17.34 12.07 6.93
N GLY A 4 17.95 11.27 7.80
CA GLY A 4 18.84 11.73 8.88
C GLY A 4 18.12 12.12 10.19
N GLN A 5 16.78 12.07 10.21
CA GLN A 5 16.01 12.29 11.43
C GLN A 5 16.13 11.11 12.40
N GLN A 6 16.26 11.41 13.69
CA GLN A 6 16.15 10.42 14.76
C GLN A 6 14.83 10.65 15.51
N ALA A 7 13.96 9.64 15.51
CA ALA A 7 12.82 9.56 16.40
C ALA A 7 13.13 8.55 17.52
N THR A 8 12.71 8.86 18.73
CA THR A 8 12.63 7.91 19.83
C THR A 8 11.56 6.86 19.52
N LEU A 9 11.65 5.70 20.17
CA LEU A 9 10.62 4.67 20.06
C LEU A 9 9.25 5.21 20.50
N GLU A 10 9.20 6.04 21.55
CA GLU A 10 7.96 6.62 22.03
C GLU A 10 7.30 7.56 20.99
N GLU A 11 8.10 8.43 20.35
CA GLU A 11 7.63 9.30 19.26
C GLU A 11 7.10 8.47 18.09
N ALA A 12 7.83 7.42 17.67
CA ALA A 12 7.39 6.53 16.60
C ALA A 12 6.07 5.83 16.97
N LEU A 13 5.96 5.27 18.17
CA LEU A 13 4.73 4.61 18.60
C LEU A 13 3.56 5.59 18.71
N ALA A 14 3.80 6.85 19.11
CA ALA A 14 2.77 7.89 19.15
C ALA A 14 2.26 8.27 17.76
N ILE A 15 3.16 8.41 16.77
CA ILE A 15 2.78 8.65 15.38
C ILE A 15 2.02 7.46 14.80
N GLY A 16 2.46 6.24 15.12
CA GLY A 16 1.73 5.02 14.77
C GLY A 16 0.30 5.06 15.28
N ARG A 17 0.08 5.46 16.55
CA ARG A 17 -1.26 5.55 17.14
C ARG A 17 -2.13 6.60 16.44
N ALA A 18 -1.54 7.70 16.00
CA ALA A 18 -2.25 8.71 15.21
C ALA A 18 -2.65 8.14 13.85
N CYS A 19 -1.78 7.40 13.17
CA CYS A 19 -2.12 6.71 11.92
C CYS A 19 -3.22 5.66 12.16
N LEU A 20 -3.12 4.85 13.21
CA LEU A 20 -4.08 3.81 13.55
C LEU A 20 -5.53 4.34 13.61
N GLN A 21 -5.75 5.53 14.18
CA GLN A 21 -7.08 6.16 14.19
C GLN A 21 -7.64 6.41 12.79
N HIS A 22 -6.80 6.84 11.85
CA HIS A 22 -7.20 7.01 10.46
C HIS A 22 -7.53 5.68 9.78
N HIS A 23 -6.78 4.62 10.09
CA HIS A 23 -7.03 3.28 9.55
C HIS A 23 -8.34 2.70 10.06
N GLU A 24 -8.62 2.83 11.37
CA GLU A 24 -9.88 2.37 11.98
C GLU A 24 -11.09 3.09 11.40
N ALA A 25 -10.98 4.38 11.09
CA ALA A 25 -12.04 5.14 10.45
C ALA A 25 -12.22 4.80 8.97
N PHE A 26 -11.11 4.55 8.25
CA PHE A 26 -11.13 4.37 6.80
C PHE A 26 -11.47 2.94 6.37
N ALA A 27 -10.94 1.93 7.05
CA ALA A 27 -11.09 0.53 6.69
C ALA A 27 -11.22 -0.36 7.95
N PRO A 28 -12.31 -0.23 8.72
CA PRO A 28 -12.55 -1.03 9.92
C PRO A 28 -12.49 -2.54 9.64
N GLU A 29 -12.92 -2.98 8.46
CA GLU A 29 -12.86 -4.37 8.02
C GLU A 29 -11.42 -4.91 7.90
N LEU A 30 -10.48 -4.10 7.40
CA LEU A 30 -9.07 -4.49 7.33
C LEU A 30 -8.42 -4.43 8.72
N MET A 31 -8.92 -3.57 9.61
CA MET A 31 -8.43 -3.52 10.98
C MET A 31 -8.84 -4.76 11.80
N GLU A 32 -9.93 -5.44 11.46
CA GLU A 32 -10.23 -6.77 12.01
C GLU A 32 -9.19 -7.81 11.59
N GLU A 33 -8.76 -7.79 10.32
CA GLU A 33 -7.66 -8.64 9.82
C GLU A 33 -6.35 -8.35 10.60
N MET A 34 -6.04 -7.07 10.84
CA MET A 34 -4.89 -6.65 11.66
C MET A 34 -4.98 -7.14 13.10
N ARG A 35 -6.16 -7.09 13.72
CA ARG A 35 -6.39 -7.59 15.08
C ARG A 35 -6.20 -9.11 15.13
N GLY A 36 -6.68 -9.84 14.14
CA GLY A 36 -6.42 -11.28 14.01
C GLY A 36 -4.92 -11.61 13.91
N MET A 37 -4.15 -10.84 13.13
CA MET A 37 -2.70 -10.98 13.08
C MET A 37 -2.03 -10.65 14.42
N ALA A 38 -2.49 -9.61 15.11
CA ALA A 38 -1.98 -9.24 16.43
C ALA A 38 -2.20 -10.36 17.45
N ASP A 39 -3.40 -10.92 17.50
CA ASP A 39 -3.76 -12.01 18.42
C ASP A 39 -2.93 -13.28 18.15
N ALA A 40 -2.70 -13.62 16.88
CA ALA A 40 -1.94 -14.80 16.50
C ALA A 40 -0.43 -14.69 16.76
N THR A 41 0.12 -13.47 16.67
CA THR A 41 1.57 -13.23 16.73
C THR A 41 2.04 -12.65 18.06
N GLY A 42 1.14 -12.06 18.85
CA GLY A 42 1.47 -11.26 20.03
C GLY A 42 2.07 -9.88 19.70
N ILE A 43 2.13 -9.49 18.42
CA ILE A 43 2.58 -8.16 18.01
C ILE A 43 1.41 -7.18 18.18
N GLY A 44 1.67 -6.00 18.73
CA GLY A 44 0.63 -4.98 18.88
C GLY A 44 0.12 -4.46 17.54
N VAL A 45 -1.17 -4.13 17.47
CA VAL A 45 -1.82 -3.60 16.25
C VAL A 45 -1.14 -2.32 15.77
N ASN A 46 -0.65 -1.50 16.71
CA ASN A 46 0.06 -0.27 16.39
C ASN A 46 1.38 -0.55 15.64
N GLU A 47 2.16 -1.51 16.13
CA GLU A 47 3.40 -1.96 15.51
C GLU A 47 3.16 -2.57 14.13
N LEU A 48 2.09 -3.36 13.98
CA LEU A 48 1.71 -3.91 12.68
C LEU A 48 1.32 -2.82 11.68
N VAL A 49 0.57 -1.79 12.11
CA VAL A 49 0.22 -0.63 11.27
C VAL A 49 1.47 0.13 10.83
N ILE A 50 2.42 0.35 11.74
CA ILE A 50 3.72 0.97 11.42
C ILE A 50 4.47 0.14 10.38
N MET A 51 4.52 -1.19 10.58
CA MET A 51 5.23 -2.11 9.68
C MET A 51 4.60 -2.15 8.27
N ASN A 52 3.27 -2.26 8.20
CA ASN A 52 2.51 -2.27 6.95
C ASN A 52 2.72 -0.99 6.13
N GLY A 53 2.82 0.15 6.83
CA GLY A 53 3.01 1.46 6.24
C GLY A 53 4.46 1.91 6.11
N PHE A 54 5.46 1.02 6.11
CA PHE A 54 6.87 1.39 6.28
C PHE A 54 7.31 2.60 5.43
N THR A 55 6.99 2.64 4.13
CA THR A 55 7.39 3.75 3.25
C THR A 55 6.71 5.06 3.61
N ASP A 56 5.39 5.05 3.80
CA ASP A 56 4.64 6.20 4.30
C ASP A 56 5.14 6.66 5.68
N PHE A 57 5.41 5.72 6.57
CA PHE A 57 5.83 5.98 7.92
C PHE A 57 7.21 6.63 7.97
N VAL A 58 8.10 6.23 7.06
CA VAL A 58 9.39 6.89 6.85
C VAL A 58 9.19 8.33 6.39
N ASP A 59 8.26 8.62 5.49
CA ASP A 59 7.96 10.01 5.07
C ASP A 59 7.44 10.84 6.25
N ILE A 60 6.55 10.28 7.07
CA ILE A 60 6.03 10.95 8.27
C ILE A 60 7.18 11.27 9.25
N LEU A 61 8.06 10.31 9.52
CA LEU A 61 9.20 10.51 10.41
C LEU A 61 10.25 11.46 9.82
N ALA A 62 10.44 11.45 8.51
CA ALA A 62 11.39 12.36 7.86
C ALA A 62 10.88 13.81 7.84
N ASN A 63 9.58 14.03 8.02
CA ASN A 63 8.97 15.35 8.00
C ASN A 63 9.36 16.19 9.24
N PRO A 64 10.10 17.30 9.08
CA PRO A 64 10.48 18.16 10.20
C PRO A 64 9.28 18.84 10.87
N ALA A 65 8.14 18.99 10.19
CA ALA A 65 6.91 19.51 10.78
C ALA A 65 6.26 18.51 11.76
N VAL A 66 6.57 17.21 11.64
CA VAL A 66 6.07 16.16 12.52
C VAL A 66 6.99 15.95 13.71
N LEU A 67 8.31 15.82 13.49
CA LEU A 67 9.28 15.59 14.58
C LEU A 67 9.87 16.85 15.21
N GLY A 68 9.64 18.04 14.62
CA GLY A 68 10.18 19.31 15.13
C GLY A 68 11.70 19.44 15.05
N ARG A 69 12.40 18.58 14.28
CA ARG A 69 13.87 18.51 14.18
C ARG A 69 14.37 18.90 12.80
N GLN A 70 15.56 19.52 12.71
CA GLN A 70 16.16 19.92 11.43
C GLN A 70 16.81 18.74 10.72
N ARG A 71 16.66 18.71 9.38
CA ARG A 71 17.21 17.68 8.50
C ARG A 71 18.73 17.78 8.44
N ILE A 72 19.43 16.65 8.50
CA ILE A 72 20.86 16.55 8.22
C ILE A 72 21.03 15.64 6.99
N ALA A 73 21.57 16.15 5.87
CA ALA A 73 21.77 15.40 4.61
C ALA A 73 22.94 14.38 4.75
N GLU A 74 23.05 13.29 3.97
CA GLU A 74 22.64 12.99 2.58
C GLU A 74 22.10 11.55 2.42
N ALA A 75 21.23 11.33 1.43
CA ALA A 75 20.94 9.98 0.92
C ALA A 75 22.09 9.54 0.01
N ARG A 76 22.61 8.32 0.19
CA ARG A 76 23.74 7.84 -0.61
C ARG A 76 23.25 7.21 -1.91
N ALA A 77 24.05 7.34 -2.98
CA ALA A 77 23.85 6.56 -4.19
C ALA A 77 23.88 5.06 -3.84
N GLY A 78 22.77 4.36 -4.10
CA GLY A 78 22.55 2.96 -3.67
C GLY A 78 21.45 2.77 -2.62
N ASP A 79 20.97 3.84 -1.97
CA ASP A 79 19.83 3.80 -1.05
C ASP A 79 18.47 3.94 -1.75
N VAL A 80 18.48 4.23 -3.05
CA VAL A 80 17.29 4.43 -3.88
C VAL A 80 16.83 3.06 -4.37
N VAL A 81 15.65 2.66 -3.91
CA VAL A 81 14.96 1.48 -4.41
C VAL A 81 13.69 1.97 -5.09
N ASP A 82 13.71 1.94 -6.42
CA ASP A 82 12.67 2.50 -7.28
C ASP A 82 11.92 1.38 -7.98
N CYS A 83 10.61 1.34 -7.80
CA CYS A 83 9.73 0.47 -8.55
C CYS A 83 9.54 1.00 -9.98
N THR A 84 9.39 0.12 -10.98
CA THR A 84 8.99 0.49 -12.34
C THR A 84 7.63 -0.12 -12.66
N ALA A 85 6.71 0.64 -13.27
CA ALA A 85 5.39 0.14 -13.65
C ALA A 85 4.96 0.62 -15.04
N PHE A 86 4.05 -0.13 -15.68
CA PHE A 86 3.45 0.22 -16.95
C PHE A 86 1.97 -0.16 -17.00
N ILE A 87 1.20 0.55 -17.83
CA ILE A 87 -0.13 0.16 -18.29
C ILE A 87 -0.13 0.16 -19.82
N VAL A 88 -0.66 -0.91 -20.42
CA VAL A 88 -0.98 -0.99 -21.85
C VAL A 88 -2.50 -1.02 -21.98
N ALA A 89 -3.05 -0.06 -22.72
CA ALA A 89 -4.47 -0.04 -23.03
C ALA A 89 -4.83 -1.17 -24.02
N PRO A 90 -6.07 -1.71 -23.97
CA PRO A 90 -6.56 -2.69 -24.94
C PRO A 90 -6.24 -2.34 -26.39
N SER A 91 -6.47 -1.08 -26.79
CA SER A 91 -6.22 -0.58 -28.16
C SER A 91 -4.75 -0.52 -28.57
N ALA A 92 -3.83 -0.69 -27.61
CA ALA A 92 -2.38 -0.68 -27.83
C ALA A 92 -1.76 -2.09 -27.74
N SER A 93 -2.58 -3.13 -27.55
CA SER A 93 -2.17 -4.53 -27.52
C SER A 93 -2.53 -5.25 -28.82
N ALA A 94 -1.82 -6.34 -29.13
CA ALA A 94 -2.08 -7.13 -30.35
C ALA A 94 -3.31 -8.05 -30.22
N ASP A 95 -3.69 -8.41 -29.00
CA ASP A 95 -4.77 -9.33 -28.66
C ASP A 95 -6.02 -8.62 -28.09
N GLY A 96 -5.95 -7.29 -27.92
CA GLY A 96 -7.07 -6.49 -27.43
C GLY A 96 -7.22 -6.49 -25.91
N TYR A 97 -6.23 -7.00 -25.15
CA TYR A 97 -6.27 -7.00 -23.69
C TYR A 97 -5.52 -5.81 -23.07
N GLY A 98 -5.99 -5.38 -21.89
CA GLY A 98 -5.26 -4.45 -21.05
C GLY A 98 -4.17 -5.17 -20.24
N TYR A 99 -3.02 -4.52 -20.06
CA TYR A 99 -1.94 -5.06 -19.24
C TYR A 99 -1.50 -4.05 -18.19
N LEU A 100 -1.36 -4.51 -16.95
CA LEU A 100 -0.67 -3.79 -15.89
C LEU A 100 0.48 -4.65 -15.41
N GLY A 101 1.69 -4.08 -15.39
CA GLY A 101 2.88 -4.77 -14.91
C GLY A 101 3.74 -3.85 -14.07
N GLN A 102 4.41 -4.44 -13.10
CA GLN A 102 5.25 -3.70 -12.17
C GLN A 102 6.41 -4.55 -11.65
N THR A 103 7.60 -3.95 -11.51
CA THR A 103 8.64 -4.42 -10.59
C THR A 103 8.42 -3.82 -9.21
N TRP A 104 8.60 -4.64 -8.17
CA TRP A 104 8.65 -4.16 -6.79
C TRP A 104 10.07 -4.31 -6.27
N ASP A 105 10.74 -3.18 -6.13
CA ASP A 105 12.15 -3.12 -5.79
C ASP A 105 12.28 -2.66 -4.33
N MET A 106 12.82 -3.54 -3.47
CA MET A 106 13.13 -3.27 -2.07
C MET A 106 14.50 -3.90 -1.70
N HIS A 107 15.06 -3.55 -0.55
CA HIS A 107 16.29 -4.17 -0.05
C HIS A 107 16.17 -5.70 -0.05
N ALA A 108 17.22 -6.40 -0.50
CA ALA A 108 17.22 -7.85 -0.74
C ALA A 108 16.86 -8.70 0.49
N SER A 109 16.98 -8.15 1.71
CA SER A 109 16.52 -8.80 2.95
C SER A 109 15.01 -9.01 3.02
N ALA A 110 14.21 -8.37 2.15
CA ALA A 110 12.77 -8.58 2.05
C ALA A 110 12.41 -9.92 1.37
N THR A 111 13.28 -10.44 0.51
CA THR A 111 13.07 -11.66 -0.29
C THR A 111 12.42 -12.84 0.46
N PRO A 112 12.90 -13.27 1.65
CA PRO A 112 12.30 -14.41 2.35
C PRO A 112 10.89 -14.16 2.90
N TYR A 113 10.41 -12.93 2.88
CA TYR A 113 9.08 -12.55 3.38
C TYR A 113 8.08 -12.28 2.25
N VAL A 114 8.53 -12.25 0.99
CA VAL A 114 7.68 -12.01 -0.17
C VAL A 114 6.78 -13.23 -0.41
N LEU A 115 5.49 -12.98 -0.60
CA LEU A 115 4.50 -14.02 -0.84
C LEU A 115 3.33 -13.49 -1.68
N MET A 116 2.52 -14.41 -2.21
CA MET A 116 1.25 -14.09 -2.86
C MET A 116 0.10 -14.69 -2.06
N LEU A 117 -0.93 -13.90 -1.77
CA LEU A 117 -2.14 -14.33 -1.09
C LEU A 117 -3.28 -14.46 -2.10
N ASP A 118 -4.01 -15.57 -2.05
CA ASP A 118 -5.38 -15.68 -2.58
C ASP A 118 -6.34 -15.44 -1.41
N VAL A 119 -6.99 -14.28 -1.40
CA VAL A 119 -7.90 -13.86 -0.33
C VAL A 119 -9.33 -13.96 -0.82
N ARG A 120 -10.16 -14.68 -0.06
CA ARG A 120 -11.56 -14.97 -0.40
C ARG A 120 -12.48 -14.53 0.74
N PRO A 121 -12.79 -13.23 0.84
CA PRO A 121 -13.72 -12.73 1.85
C PRO A 121 -15.16 -13.18 1.53
N GLU A 122 -16.03 -13.24 2.55
CA GLU A 122 -17.43 -13.70 2.37
C GLU A 122 -18.29 -12.64 1.67
N ASP A 123 -18.08 -11.35 1.97
CA ASP A 123 -18.94 -10.23 1.53
C ASP A 123 -18.21 -9.24 0.60
N ALA A 124 -17.08 -9.64 -0.01
CA ALA A 124 -16.31 -8.79 -0.91
C ALA A 124 -15.67 -9.63 -2.05
N PRO A 125 -15.16 -8.99 -3.12
CA PRO A 125 -14.51 -9.71 -4.21
C PRO A 125 -13.29 -10.51 -3.74
N ALA A 126 -13.14 -11.73 -4.27
CA ALA A 126 -11.90 -12.49 -4.17
C ALA A 126 -10.74 -11.73 -4.83
N LEU A 127 -9.57 -11.72 -4.21
CA LEU A 127 -8.40 -10.98 -4.72
C LEU A 127 -7.07 -11.72 -4.53
N MET A 128 -6.21 -11.62 -5.54
CA MET A 128 -4.82 -12.06 -5.50
C MET A 128 -3.93 -10.86 -5.27
N THR A 129 -3.08 -10.91 -4.26
CA THR A 129 -2.16 -9.82 -3.95
C THR A 129 -0.75 -10.33 -3.67
N PHE A 130 0.21 -9.72 -4.34
CA PHE A 130 1.61 -9.75 -3.96
C PHE A 130 1.76 -8.96 -2.66
N THR A 131 2.44 -9.51 -1.67
CA THR A 131 2.65 -8.86 -0.37
C THR A 131 3.92 -9.37 0.32
N ILE A 132 4.15 -8.92 1.54
CA ILE A 132 5.14 -9.49 2.46
C ILE A 132 4.45 -10.02 3.72
N THR A 133 5.09 -10.96 4.43
CA THR A 133 4.57 -11.53 5.67
C THR A 133 4.12 -10.45 6.66
N GLY A 134 2.86 -10.53 7.08
CA GLY A 134 2.25 -9.60 8.04
C GLY A 134 1.66 -8.33 7.42
N CYS A 135 1.75 -8.15 6.09
CA CYS A 135 1.13 -7.03 5.38
C CYS A 135 -0.19 -7.46 4.72
N VAL A 136 -1.25 -6.66 4.89
CA VAL A 136 -2.62 -6.97 4.40
C VAL A 136 -2.72 -7.11 2.90
N GLY A 137 -1.80 -6.49 2.16
CA GLY A 137 -1.68 -6.63 0.72
C GLY A 137 -1.03 -5.42 0.08
N MET A 138 -0.40 -5.65 -1.07
CA MET A 138 0.24 -4.60 -1.85
C MET A 138 -0.37 -4.61 -3.25
N ILE A 139 0.42 -4.92 -4.28
CA ILE A 139 -0.01 -4.92 -5.69
C ILE A 139 -0.89 -6.14 -5.93
N GLY A 140 -1.92 -6.02 -6.75
CA GLY A 140 -2.83 -7.15 -6.97
C GLY A 140 -3.93 -6.92 -7.99
N MET A 141 -4.79 -7.91 -8.09
CA MET A 141 -6.00 -7.88 -8.90
C MET A 141 -7.13 -8.69 -8.25
N ASN A 142 -8.38 -8.32 -8.49
CA ASN A 142 -9.54 -9.05 -8.00
C ASN A 142 -10.27 -9.85 -9.10
N GLU A 143 -11.24 -10.67 -8.70
CA GLU A 143 -12.04 -11.51 -9.62
C GLU A 143 -12.85 -10.71 -10.65
N HIS A 144 -13.11 -9.42 -10.39
CA HIS A 144 -13.79 -8.52 -11.33
C HIS A 144 -12.82 -7.84 -12.31
N GLY A 145 -11.51 -8.14 -12.27
CA GLY A 145 -10.52 -7.55 -13.16
C GLY A 145 -10.05 -6.16 -12.77
N VAL A 146 -10.37 -5.68 -11.57
CA VAL A 146 -9.75 -4.47 -11.02
C VAL A 146 -8.35 -4.82 -10.57
N ALA A 147 -7.35 -4.19 -11.18
CA ALA A 147 -5.93 -4.34 -10.85
C ALA A 147 -5.32 -3.03 -10.39
N VAL A 148 -4.48 -3.10 -9.36
CA VAL A 148 -3.86 -1.94 -8.72
C VAL A 148 -2.36 -2.17 -8.59
N GLY A 149 -1.57 -1.24 -9.13
CA GLY A 149 -0.12 -1.13 -8.94
C GLY A 149 0.25 0.18 -8.28
N ILE A 150 1.47 0.28 -7.74
CA ILE A 150 1.96 1.48 -7.06
C ILE A 150 3.42 1.77 -7.40
N ASN A 151 3.86 3.02 -7.37
CA ASN A 151 5.28 3.35 -7.20
C ASN A 151 5.41 4.24 -5.98
N ASN A 152 6.31 3.91 -5.07
CA ASN A 152 6.65 4.79 -3.96
C ASN A 152 7.25 6.09 -4.50
N LEU A 153 6.82 7.23 -3.99
CA LEU A 153 7.41 8.53 -4.33
C LEU A 153 8.10 9.10 -3.10
N LEU A 154 9.35 9.52 -3.25
CA LEU A 154 10.08 10.19 -2.16
C LEU A 154 9.79 11.69 -2.16
N GLY A 155 9.72 12.27 -0.96
CA GLY A 155 9.60 13.71 -0.78
C GLY A 155 8.17 14.22 -0.61
N ALA A 156 7.25 13.35 -0.19
CA ALA A 156 5.96 13.78 0.32
C ALA A 156 6.10 14.59 1.62
N ASP A 157 5.18 15.52 1.86
CA ASP A 157 4.96 16.08 3.20
C ASP A 157 4.21 15.04 4.06
N GLY A 158 4.93 14.00 4.49
CA GLY A 158 4.36 12.89 5.24
C GLY A 158 3.64 13.35 6.50
N ARG A 159 2.44 12.84 6.73
CA ARG A 159 1.58 13.18 7.89
C ARG A 159 0.82 11.96 8.38
N PRO A 160 0.38 11.90 9.64
CA PRO A 160 -0.51 10.84 10.07
C PRO A 160 -1.75 10.74 9.16
N GLY A 161 -2.04 9.52 8.73
CA GLY A 161 -3.06 9.23 7.73
C GLY A 161 -3.24 7.72 7.53
N VAL A 162 -3.85 7.34 6.41
CA VAL A 162 -3.99 5.95 5.97
C VAL A 162 -2.79 5.58 5.11
N HIS A 163 -2.18 4.43 5.41
CA HIS A 163 -1.08 3.90 4.63
C HIS A 163 -1.57 3.28 3.32
N TRP A 164 -0.78 3.41 2.27
CA TRP A 164 -1.15 3.03 0.90
C TRP A 164 -1.61 1.58 0.79
N VAL A 165 -1.03 0.64 1.56
CA VAL A 165 -1.38 -0.79 1.51
C VAL A 165 -2.86 -1.04 1.84
N TYR A 166 -3.41 -0.28 2.79
CA TYR A 166 -4.83 -0.36 3.16
C TYR A 166 -5.73 0.29 2.10
N VAL A 167 -5.24 1.38 1.48
CA VAL A 167 -5.95 2.00 0.35
C VAL A 167 -6.02 1.05 -0.82
N VAL A 168 -4.91 0.41 -1.19
CA VAL A 168 -4.88 -0.58 -2.27
C VAL A 168 -5.79 -1.77 -1.95
N ARG A 169 -5.75 -2.30 -0.73
CA ARG A 169 -6.66 -3.39 -0.33
C ARG A 169 -8.13 -3.00 -0.42
N LYS A 170 -8.49 -1.79 0.00
CA LYS A 170 -9.86 -1.28 -0.12
C LYS A 170 -10.24 -1.02 -1.59
N MET A 171 -9.30 -0.62 -2.43
CA MET A 171 -9.50 -0.49 -3.89
C MET A 171 -9.72 -1.85 -4.56
N LEU A 172 -8.94 -2.87 -4.19
CA LEU A 172 -9.09 -4.24 -4.68
C LEU A 172 -10.39 -4.91 -4.22
N ALA A 173 -11.08 -4.35 -3.21
CA ALA A 173 -12.42 -4.79 -2.81
C ALA A 173 -13.55 -4.17 -3.66
N GLN A 174 -13.24 -3.31 -4.64
CA GLN A 174 -14.24 -2.67 -5.50
C GLN A 174 -14.49 -3.43 -6.80
N ARG A 175 -15.65 -3.24 -7.43
CA ARG A 175 -16.00 -3.98 -8.67
C ARG A 175 -15.58 -3.25 -9.94
N THR A 176 -15.36 -1.94 -9.86
CA THR A 176 -14.97 -1.10 -11.00
C THR A 176 -13.77 -0.20 -10.68
N VAL A 177 -13.12 0.30 -11.72
CA VAL A 177 -12.02 1.27 -11.59
C VAL A 177 -12.52 2.59 -11.04
N GLU A 178 -13.74 3.00 -11.38
CA GLU A 178 -14.35 4.23 -10.90
C GLU A 178 -14.56 4.19 -9.38
N GLU A 179 -15.05 3.06 -8.86
CA GLU A 179 -15.21 2.82 -7.43
C GLU A 179 -13.84 2.77 -6.73
N ALA A 180 -12.87 2.06 -7.29
CA ALA A 180 -11.49 2.03 -6.77
C ALA A 180 -10.86 3.43 -6.74
N LEU A 181 -11.04 4.23 -7.80
CA LEU A 181 -10.56 5.60 -7.85
C LEU A 181 -11.27 6.51 -6.84
N ALA A 182 -12.57 6.28 -6.58
CA ALA A 182 -13.30 7.00 -5.54
C ALA A 182 -12.73 6.70 -4.15
N VAL A 183 -12.38 5.44 -3.86
CA VAL A 183 -11.67 5.04 -2.63
C VAL A 183 -10.37 5.83 -2.50
N LEU A 184 -9.52 5.81 -3.53
CA LEU A 184 -8.23 6.53 -3.51
C LEU A 184 -8.42 8.04 -3.25
N LYS A 185 -9.38 8.67 -3.94
CA LYS A 185 -9.66 10.11 -3.78
C LYS A 185 -10.19 10.49 -2.40
N SER A 186 -10.83 9.55 -1.70
CA SER A 186 -11.36 9.77 -0.35
C SER A 186 -10.34 9.53 0.76
N ALA A 187 -9.23 8.84 0.46
CA ALA A 187 -8.27 8.42 1.46
C ALA A 187 -7.43 9.60 2.00
N PRO A 188 -7.37 9.81 3.32
CA PRO A 188 -6.43 10.76 3.91
C PRO A 188 -5.03 10.14 3.94
N LEU A 189 -4.33 10.16 2.79
CA LEU A 189 -3.04 9.49 2.60
C LEU A 189 -1.93 9.99 3.55
N SER A 190 -1.14 9.04 4.06
CA SER A 190 0.03 9.31 4.90
C SER A 190 1.24 9.83 4.14
N GLY A 191 1.51 9.27 2.96
CA GLY A 191 2.66 9.61 2.10
C GLY A 191 2.29 9.61 0.61
N ALA A 192 3.27 9.88 -0.26
CA ALA A 192 3.03 10.03 -1.69
C ALA A 192 3.35 8.75 -2.47
N HIS A 193 2.40 8.36 -3.32
CA HIS A 193 2.52 7.19 -4.16
C HIS A 193 1.91 7.52 -5.53
N ASN A 194 2.52 7.01 -6.59
CA ASN A 194 1.88 6.92 -7.90
C ASN A 194 1.01 5.65 -7.91
N TYR A 195 -0.27 5.76 -8.28
CA TYR A 195 -1.17 4.61 -8.34
C TYR A 195 -1.54 4.31 -9.80
N LEU A 196 -1.42 3.05 -10.18
CA LEU A 196 -1.82 2.53 -11.49
C LEU A 196 -3.11 1.73 -11.32
N LEU A 197 -4.10 2.03 -12.16
CA LEU A 197 -5.40 1.36 -12.15
C LEU A 197 -5.69 0.80 -13.53
N LEU A 198 -6.07 -0.48 -13.58
CA LEU A 198 -6.62 -1.13 -14.75
C LEU A 198 -7.93 -1.83 -14.32
N GLY A 199 -8.91 -1.83 -15.22
CA GLY A 199 -10.23 -2.39 -14.96
C GLY A 199 -10.60 -3.48 -15.93
N PRO A 200 -11.74 -4.16 -15.69
CA PRO A 200 -12.33 -5.06 -16.66
C PRO A 200 -12.62 -4.37 -17.99
N ASP A 201 -12.76 -5.16 -19.05
CA ASP A 201 -13.31 -4.67 -20.31
C ASP A 201 -14.76 -4.17 -20.14
N ALA A 202 -15.25 -3.41 -21.13
CA ALA A 202 -16.58 -2.81 -21.09
C ALA A 202 -17.74 -3.82 -21.00
N ASP A 203 -17.49 -5.08 -21.39
CA ASP A 203 -18.47 -6.15 -21.38
C ASP A 203 -18.39 -7.02 -20.11
N GLY A 204 -17.39 -6.78 -19.25
CA GLY A 204 -17.08 -7.59 -18.07
C GLY A 204 -16.69 -9.03 -18.40
N ALA A 205 -16.26 -9.31 -19.63
CA ALA A 205 -16.05 -10.67 -20.14
C ALA A 205 -14.70 -11.26 -19.69
N LEU A 206 -13.67 -10.43 -19.49
CA LEU A 206 -12.47 -10.82 -18.76
C LEU A 206 -12.60 -10.52 -17.27
N CYS A 207 -12.95 -11.56 -16.52
CA CYS A 207 -12.95 -11.59 -15.07
C CYS A 207 -11.54 -11.93 -14.57
N GLY A 208 -10.79 -10.90 -14.16
CA GLY A 208 -9.58 -10.99 -13.34
C GLY A 208 -8.74 -12.26 -13.40
N TYR A 209 -8.40 -12.78 -12.22
CA TYR A 209 -7.87 -14.13 -12.07
C TYR A 209 -9.05 -14.94 -11.52
N ASN A 210 -9.54 -15.93 -12.28
CA ASN A 210 -10.45 -17.04 -11.91
C ASN A 210 -11.36 -17.41 -13.08
#